data_AF-A0A2N2EQD2-F1
#
_entry.id   AF-A0A2N2EQD2-F1
#
_cell.length_a   1.000
_cell.length_b   1.000
_cell.length_c   1.000
_cell.angle_alpha   90.00
_cell.angle_beta   90.00
_cell.angle_gamma   90.00
#
_symmetry.space_group_name_H-M   'P 1'
#
loop_
_entity.id
_entity.type
_entity.pdbx_description
1 polymer ?
#
loop_
_entity_poly.entity_id
_entity_poly.type
_entity_poly.pdbx_seq_one_letter_code
_entity_poly.pdbx_strand_id
1 'polypeptide(L)'
;MKTSRLLVLTALAALCCAGQARAAGASSAAFLRVGWGARPAAMGEAFTAAADDVDALYWNPAGLNYVKRLQQTFGHNVWLADTSLQHAAFAMRRTPDDVIGAGLGGLSTGDIERGNKYGYTEGYYSAGDLVLIGSYARTLKNKLRAGASFKIIRERIESESGQAFAIDAGAVYERSPRLKFGATLRNLGTGLALGEGGTPGGLPMGLRAGAALQYSKDLLLTSDLSLPFDDSLGLHFGGEYIYPAPVKGARLALRAGFKTAAMGYLGAMSAISLGFGVETGALGVDYALSPYGDLGMTHRLSLKLKFDSLTAGNDQITVERGGQKVTRAAADVYAETLQWFKARVETEKLGKAERETLLKRIIEKFSALGVDVSEARRQLGGGDAPAR
;
A
#
# COMPACT_ATOMS: atom_id res chain seq x y z
N MET A 1 2.73 36.53 -3.32
CA MET A 1 2.04 35.59 -2.38
C MET A 1 0.52 35.68 -2.37
N LYS A 2 -0.12 36.85 -2.61
CA LYS A 2 -1.59 36.96 -2.68
C LYS A 2 -2.18 36.41 -4.00
N THR A 3 -1.49 36.62 -5.13
CA THR A 3 -1.92 36.17 -6.47
C THR A 3 -1.86 34.65 -6.65
N SER A 4 -0.88 33.97 -6.05
CA SER A 4 -0.76 32.50 -6.11
C SER A 4 -1.82 31.78 -5.27
N ARG A 5 -2.26 32.36 -4.14
CA ARG A 5 -3.36 31.82 -3.32
C ARG A 5 -4.71 31.96 -4.03
N LEU A 6 -4.92 33.09 -4.72
CA LEU A 6 -6.14 33.31 -5.50
C LEU A 6 -6.23 32.33 -6.67
N LEU A 7 -5.13 32.11 -7.41
CA LEU A 7 -5.05 31.14 -8.51
C LEU A 7 -5.34 29.70 -8.05
N VAL A 8 -4.78 29.27 -6.92
CA VAL A 8 -5.05 27.95 -6.34
C VAL A 8 -6.50 27.82 -5.91
N LEU A 9 -7.10 28.86 -5.31
CA LEU A 9 -8.51 28.86 -4.93
C LEU A 9 -9.45 28.85 -6.15
N THR A 10 -9.14 29.61 -7.22
CA THR A 10 -9.90 29.56 -8.47
C THR A 10 -9.73 28.23 -9.21
N ALA A 11 -8.55 27.61 -9.16
CA ALA A 11 -8.35 26.28 -9.74
C ALA A 11 -9.12 25.22 -8.94
N LEU A 12 -9.11 25.28 -7.61
CA LEU A 12 -9.88 24.37 -6.76
C LEU A 12 -11.39 24.56 -6.94
N ALA A 13 -11.86 25.79 -7.10
CA ALA A 13 -13.28 26.11 -7.37
C ALA A 13 -13.71 25.67 -8.78
N ALA A 14 -12.86 25.87 -9.80
CA ALA A 14 -13.12 25.41 -11.16
C ALA A 14 -13.15 23.87 -11.26
N LEU A 15 -12.31 23.17 -10.49
CA LEU A 15 -12.37 21.71 -10.39
C LEU A 15 -13.63 21.21 -9.67
N CYS A 16 -14.15 21.94 -8.67
CA CYS A 16 -15.43 21.61 -8.04
C CYS A 16 -16.62 21.77 -9.00
N CYS A 17 -16.61 22.77 -9.89
CA CYS A 17 -17.68 22.97 -10.86
C CYS A 17 -17.63 22.00 -12.05
N ALA A 18 -16.45 21.47 -12.41
CA ALA A 18 -16.30 20.52 -13.51
C ALA A 18 -16.87 19.10 -13.22
N GLY A 19 -17.16 18.79 -11.96
CA GLY A 19 -17.68 17.48 -11.53
C GLY A 19 -19.20 17.30 -11.67
N GLN A 20 -19.96 18.32 -12.10
CA GLN A 20 -21.44 18.27 -12.09
C GLN A 20 -22.09 17.83 -13.42
N ALA A 21 -21.33 17.35 -14.41
CA ALA A 21 -21.85 17.11 -15.77
C ALA A 21 -21.78 15.65 -16.26
N ARG A 22 -21.72 14.66 -15.37
CA ARG A 22 -21.90 13.25 -15.74
C ARG A 22 -23.04 12.65 -14.92
N ALA A 23 -23.94 11.93 -15.58
CA ALA A 23 -24.99 11.18 -14.90
C ALA A 23 -24.35 10.26 -13.85
N ALA A 24 -24.84 10.34 -12.62
CA ALA A 24 -24.32 9.52 -11.52
C ALA A 24 -24.42 8.03 -11.90
N GLY A 25 -23.33 7.28 -11.76
CA GLY A 25 -23.30 5.83 -12.03
C GLY A 25 -23.15 5.43 -13.50
N ALA A 26 -22.84 6.35 -14.42
CA ALA A 26 -22.65 6.05 -15.84
C ALA A 26 -21.24 5.54 -16.21
N SER A 27 -20.39 5.19 -15.23
CA SER A 27 -19.05 4.68 -15.50
C SER A 27 -19.02 3.16 -15.70
N SER A 28 -18.29 2.71 -16.71
CA SER A 28 -17.87 1.31 -16.85
C SER A 28 -16.82 0.93 -15.79
N ALA A 29 -16.52 -0.36 -15.63
CA ALA A 29 -15.51 -0.85 -14.67
C ALA A 29 -15.79 -0.42 -13.22
N ALA A 30 -17.05 -0.54 -12.78
CA ALA A 30 -17.49 -0.14 -11.43
C ALA A 30 -16.70 -0.85 -10.30
N PHE A 31 -16.16 -2.05 -10.56
CA PHE A 31 -15.30 -2.78 -9.62
C PHE A 31 -14.07 -1.99 -9.17
N LEU A 32 -13.60 -1.02 -9.95
CA LEU A 32 -12.48 -0.12 -9.60
C LEU A 32 -12.80 0.84 -8.44
N ARG A 33 -14.06 0.86 -7.96
CA ARG A 33 -14.46 1.55 -6.73
C ARG A 33 -14.23 0.69 -5.48
N VAL A 34 -14.17 -0.63 -5.62
CA VAL A 34 -13.99 -1.55 -4.49
C VAL A 34 -12.53 -1.53 -4.04
N GLY A 35 -12.29 -0.93 -2.86
CA GLY A 35 -10.97 -0.77 -2.27
C GLY A 35 -10.18 -2.05 -2.04
N TRP A 36 -8.86 -1.98 -2.27
CA TRP A 36 -7.92 -3.06 -1.90
C TRP A 36 -7.49 -2.96 -0.43
N GLY A 37 -7.17 -4.11 0.17
CA GLY A 37 -6.72 -4.23 1.55
C GLY A 37 -7.83 -4.14 2.61
N ALA A 38 -7.74 -5.00 3.63
CA ALA A 38 -8.60 -4.95 4.81
C ALA A 38 -8.25 -3.78 5.74
N ARG A 39 -6.96 -3.43 5.90
CA ARG A 39 -6.55 -2.28 6.72
C ARG A 39 -7.18 -0.96 6.24
N PRO A 40 -7.08 -0.57 4.95
CA PRO A 40 -7.76 0.63 4.45
C PRO A 40 -9.28 0.58 4.60
N ALA A 41 -9.88 -0.59 4.36
CA ALA A 41 -11.32 -0.79 4.49
C ALA A 41 -11.81 -0.54 5.92
N ALA A 42 -11.11 -1.11 6.92
CA ALA A 42 -11.40 -0.93 8.33
C ALA A 42 -11.26 0.52 8.80
N MET A 43 -10.40 1.31 8.13
CA MET A 43 -10.21 2.75 8.37
C MET A 43 -11.18 3.62 7.55
N GLY A 44 -12.29 3.07 7.08
CA GLY A 44 -13.33 3.82 6.37
C GLY A 44 -12.87 4.31 5.00
N GLU A 45 -11.85 3.67 4.42
CA GLU A 45 -11.21 4.08 3.15
C GLU A 45 -10.53 5.46 3.20
N ALA A 46 -10.26 5.99 4.40
CA ALA A 46 -9.46 7.20 4.63
C ALA A 46 -7.96 6.87 4.64
N PHE A 47 -7.40 6.57 3.46
CA PHE A 47 -6.07 5.98 3.33
C PHE A 47 -5.13 6.75 2.39
N THR A 48 -5.56 7.86 1.77
CA THR A 48 -4.76 8.60 0.77
C THR A 48 -3.43 9.11 1.34
N ALA A 49 -3.43 9.60 2.59
CA ALA A 49 -2.22 10.07 3.27
C ALA A 49 -1.56 9.01 4.16
N ALA A 50 -2.31 7.96 4.53
CA ALA A 50 -1.85 6.87 5.39
C ALA A 50 -1.35 5.64 4.62
N ALA A 51 -1.43 5.65 3.29
CA ALA A 51 -0.90 4.66 2.38
C ALA A 51 0.61 4.49 2.57
N ASP A 52 0.99 3.56 3.45
CA ASP A 52 2.38 3.31 3.84
C ASP A 52 2.81 1.83 3.78
N ASP A 53 1.96 1.00 3.19
CA ASP A 53 2.21 -0.41 2.87
C ASP A 53 1.91 -0.71 1.38
N VAL A 54 2.01 -1.98 0.99
CA VAL A 54 1.80 -2.42 -0.39
C VAL A 54 0.40 -2.10 -0.94
N ASP A 55 -0.63 -1.90 -0.09
CA ASP A 55 -1.97 -1.48 -0.53
C ASP A 55 -1.96 -0.05 -1.10
N ALA A 56 -0.91 0.74 -0.85
CA ALA A 56 -0.70 2.06 -1.46
C ALA A 56 -0.76 2.03 -2.99
N LEU A 57 -0.43 0.90 -3.61
CA LEU A 57 -0.53 0.69 -5.06
C LEU A 57 -1.92 1.02 -5.63
N TYR A 58 -2.98 0.74 -4.86
CA TYR A 58 -4.37 1.06 -5.24
C TYR A 58 -4.82 2.45 -4.76
N TRP A 59 -4.42 2.85 -3.54
CA TRP A 59 -4.93 4.04 -2.87
C TRP A 59 -4.20 5.34 -3.20
N ASN A 60 -2.87 5.32 -3.18
CA ASN A 60 -2.01 6.45 -3.54
C ASN A 60 -0.60 5.93 -3.87
N PRO A 61 -0.19 5.88 -5.15
CA PRO A 61 1.10 5.29 -5.53
C PRO A 61 2.30 5.99 -4.90
N ALA A 62 2.21 7.28 -4.52
CA ALA A 62 3.30 7.95 -3.80
C ALA A 62 3.60 7.30 -2.44
N GLY A 63 2.59 6.66 -1.84
CA GLY A 63 2.67 5.93 -0.58
C GLY A 63 3.61 4.73 -0.61
N LEU A 64 3.84 4.14 -1.79
CA LEU A 64 4.80 3.02 -1.96
C LEU A 64 6.21 3.39 -1.49
N ASN A 65 6.58 4.67 -1.50
CA ASN A 65 7.86 5.14 -0.95
C ASN A 65 8.03 4.88 0.56
N TYR A 66 6.98 4.55 1.31
CA TYR A 66 7.08 4.14 2.71
C TYR A 66 7.34 2.63 2.88
N VAL A 67 7.17 1.83 1.81
CA VAL A 67 7.51 0.41 1.81
C VAL A 67 9.03 0.25 1.89
N LYS A 68 9.53 -0.24 3.03
CA LYS A 68 10.98 -0.38 3.28
C LYS A 68 11.54 -1.75 2.89
N ARG A 69 10.70 -2.76 2.95
CA ARG A 69 11.03 -4.17 2.72
C ARG A 69 10.27 -4.65 1.50
N LEU A 70 10.69 -5.75 0.89
CA LEU A 70 9.86 -6.40 -0.12
C LEU A 70 8.55 -6.81 0.57
N GLN A 71 7.43 -6.30 0.08
CA GLN A 71 6.12 -6.61 0.61
C GLN A 71 5.27 -7.27 -0.47
N GLN A 72 4.50 -8.26 -0.05
CA GLN A 72 3.43 -8.86 -0.84
C GLN A 72 2.14 -8.81 -0.02
N THR A 73 1.02 -8.61 -0.69
CA THR A 73 -0.32 -8.72 -0.10
C THR A 73 -1.18 -9.61 -0.98
N PHE A 74 -2.02 -10.40 -0.34
CA PHE A 74 -3.08 -11.18 -0.97
C PHE A 74 -4.36 -10.87 -0.23
N GLY A 75 -5.41 -10.48 -0.94
CA GLY A 75 -6.68 -10.16 -0.32
C GLY A 75 -7.84 -10.89 -0.95
N HIS A 76 -8.80 -11.22 -0.10
CA HIS A 76 -10.08 -11.81 -0.47
C HIS A 76 -11.20 -11.00 0.18
N ASN A 77 -12.08 -10.48 -0.65
CA ASN A 77 -13.23 -9.69 -0.25
C ASN A 77 -14.49 -10.47 -0.62
N VAL A 78 -15.27 -10.86 0.38
CA VAL A 78 -16.67 -11.26 0.18
C VAL A 78 -17.46 -9.97 0.04
N TRP A 79 -18.03 -9.79 -1.15
CA TRP A 79 -18.76 -8.59 -1.53
C TRP A 79 -20.26 -8.90 -1.68
N LEU A 80 -21.03 -7.89 -2.05
CA LEU A 80 -22.49 -7.95 -2.06
C LEU A 80 -22.99 -8.81 -3.25
N ALA A 81 -24.19 -9.40 -3.13
CA ALA A 81 -24.82 -10.18 -4.22
C ALA A 81 -23.89 -11.26 -4.81
N ASP A 82 -23.32 -12.09 -3.95
CA ASP A 82 -22.42 -13.21 -4.31
C ASP A 82 -21.21 -12.82 -5.17
N THR A 83 -20.83 -11.55 -5.14
CA THR A 83 -19.58 -11.10 -5.76
C THR A 83 -18.41 -11.29 -4.82
N SER A 84 -17.25 -11.54 -5.40
CA SER A 84 -16.00 -11.59 -4.66
C SER A 84 -14.91 -10.84 -5.40
N LEU A 85 -14.04 -10.17 -4.65
CA LEU A 85 -12.86 -9.52 -5.20
C LEU A 85 -11.60 -10.15 -4.59
N GLN A 86 -10.73 -10.63 -5.47
CA GLN A 86 -9.39 -11.09 -5.10
C GLN A 86 -8.38 -10.07 -5.59
N HIS A 87 -7.32 -9.85 -4.82
CA HIS A 87 -6.18 -9.07 -5.29
C HIS A 87 -4.88 -9.66 -4.77
N ALA A 88 -3.82 -9.43 -5.54
CA ALA A 88 -2.45 -9.65 -5.12
C ALA A 88 -1.61 -8.46 -5.55
N ALA A 89 -0.72 -8.00 -4.69
CA ALA A 89 0.21 -6.95 -5.04
C ALA A 89 1.57 -7.19 -4.40
N PHE A 90 2.60 -6.68 -5.05
CA PHE A 90 3.94 -6.63 -4.50
C PHE A 90 4.51 -5.22 -4.63
N ALA A 91 5.38 -4.87 -3.69
CA ALA A 91 6.15 -3.64 -3.72
C ALA A 91 7.59 -3.91 -3.31
N MET A 92 8.53 -3.43 -4.11
CA MET A 92 9.96 -3.62 -3.91
C MET A 92 10.69 -2.29 -4.00
N ARG A 93 11.45 -1.97 -2.95
CA ARG A 93 12.40 -0.88 -2.99
C ARG A 93 13.58 -1.24 -3.90
N ARG A 94 13.90 -0.36 -4.85
CA ARG A 94 15.03 -0.53 -5.79
C ARG A 94 16.22 0.33 -5.41
N THR A 95 15.97 1.54 -4.92
CA THR A 95 16.98 2.47 -4.42
C THR A 95 16.48 3.13 -3.13
N PRO A 96 17.30 3.92 -2.40
CA PRO A 96 16.83 4.69 -1.25
C PRO A 96 15.64 5.61 -1.57
N ASP A 97 15.54 6.08 -2.82
CA ASP A 97 14.50 7.01 -3.24
C ASP A 97 13.42 6.37 -4.11
N ASP A 98 13.66 5.19 -4.71
CA ASP A 98 12.80 4.60 -5.73
C ASP A 98 12.18 3.27 -5.28
N VAL A 99 10.86 3.13 -5.49
CA VAL A 99 10.08 1.92 -5.24
C VAL A 99 9.27 1.57 -6.49
N ILE A 100 9.28 0.30 -6.86
CA ILE A 100 8.39 -0.26 -7.88
C ILE A 100 7.34 -1.13 -7.21
N GLY A 101 6.18 -1.24 -7.83
CA GLY A 101 5.17 -2.20 -7.43
C GLY A 101 4.40 -2.71 -8.64
N ALA A 102 3.80 -3.89 -8.50
CA ALA A 102 2.78 -4.34 -9.41
C ALA A 102 1.66 -5.03 -8.64
N GLY A 103 0.47 -5.02 -9.21
CA GLY A 103 -0.67 -5.69 -8.63
C GLY A 103 -1.60 -6.21 -9.70
N LEU A 104 -2.38 -7.21 -9.32
CA LEU A 104 -3.52 -7.68 -10.08
C LEU A 104 -4.72 -7.79 -9.14
N GLY A 105 -5.89 -7.47 -9.66
CA GLY A 105 -7.14 -7.69 -8.96
C GLY A 105 -8.21 -8.18 -9.92
N GLY A 106 -9.07 -9.05 -9.45
CA GLY A 106 -10.22 -9.51 -10.21
C GLY A 106 -11.46 -9.48 -9.35
N LEU A 107 -12.59 -9.13 -9.98
CA LEU A 107 -13.90 -9.28 -9.38
C LEU A 107 -14.64 -10.34 -10.20
N SER A 108 -15.29 -11.28 -9.51
CA SER A 108 -16.18 -12.25 -10.15
C SER A 108 -17.55 -12.21 -9.49
N THR A 109 -18.57 -12.46 -10.30
CA THR A 109 -19.92 -12.72 -9.81
C THR A 109 -20.11 -14.23 -9.64
N GLY A 110 -21.06 -14.62 -8.79
CA GLY A 110 -21.71 -15.92 -8.91
C GLY A 110 -22.54 -16.04 -10.20
N ASP A 111 -23.35 -17.09 -10.26
CA ASP A 111 -24.30 -17.29 -11.35
C ASP A 111 -25.45 -16.28 -11.25
N ILE A 112 -25.61 -15.47 -12.29
CA ILE A 112 -26.68 -14.47 -12.41
C ILE A 112 -27.81 -15.08 -13.23
N GLU A 113 -29.02 -15.03 -12.68
CA GLU A 113 -30.22 -15.50 -13.37
C GLU A 113 -30.54 -14.65 -14.62
N ARG A 114 -30.74 -15.33 -15.75
CA ARG A 114 -31.25 -14.71 -16.98
C ARG A 114 -32.77 -14.70 -16.93
N GLY A 115 -33.37 -13.57 -16.60
CA GLY A 115 -34.81 -13.39 -16.68
C GLY A 115 -35.28 -13.10 -18.12
N ASN A 116 -36.41 -13.67 -18.52
CA ASN A 116 -37.12 -13.27 -19.73
C ASN A 116 -38.19 -12.21 -19.45
N LYS A 117 -38.83 -11.69 -20.51
CA LYS A 117 -39.87 -10.66 -20.40
C LYS A 117 -41.11 -11.07 -19.59
N TYR A 118 -41.26 -12.36 -19.26
CA TYR A 118 -42.34 -12.91 -18.46
C TYR A 118 -41.92 -13.21 -17.02
N GLY A 119 -40.65 -12.95 -16.64
CA GLY A 119 -40.11 -13.19 -15.31
C GLY A 119 -39.66 -14.64 -15.06
N TYR A 120 -39.59 -15.49 -16.09
CA TYR A 120 -39.03 -16.84 -15.96
C TYR A 120 -37.52 -16.83 -16.21
N THR A 121 -36.80 -17.70 -15.50
CA THR A 121 -35.36 -17.90 -15.65
C THR A 121 -35.06 -18.77 -16.89
N GLU A 122 -34.32 -18.23 -17.85
CA GLU A 122 -33.90 -18.87 -19.12
C GLU A 122 -32.43 -19.35 -19.11
N GLY A 123 -31.80 -19.35 -17.95
CA GLY A 123 -30.43 -19.82 -17.76
C GLY A 123 -29.65 -18.92 -16.81
N TYR A 124 -28.32 -19.10 -16.80
CA TYR A 124 -27.41 -18.36 -15.95
C TYR A 124 -26.25 -17.79 -16.76
N TYR A 125 -25.70 -16.67 -16.30
CA TYR A 125 -24.47 -16.10 -16.84
C TYR A 125 -23.61 -15.53 -15.71
N SER A 126 -22.33 -15.30 -15.99
CA SER A 126 -21.39 -14.72 -15.03
C SER A 126 -20.74 -13.46 -15.63
N ALA A 127 -20.36 -12.52 -14.78
CA ALA A 127 -19.46 -11.43 -15.13
C ALA A 127 -18.11 -11.57 -14.40
N GLY A 128 -17.05 -11.06 -15.04
CA GLY A 128 -15.72 -11.11 -14.49
C GLY A 128 -14.86 -9.96 -14.97
N ASP A 129 -14.18 -9.33 -14.02
CA ASP A 129 -13.34 -8.18 -14.22
C ASP A 129 -11.89 -8.48 -13.85
N LEU A 130 -10.97 -7.80 -14.52
CA LEU A 130 -9.54 -7.90 -14.25
C LEU A 130 -8.91 -6.51 -14.35
N VAL A 131 -8.04 -6.20 -13.39
CA VAL A 131 -7.13 -5.06 -13.48
C VAL A 131 -5.71 -5.53 -13.22
N LEU A 132 -4.79 -5.10 -14.09
CA LEU A 132 -3.35 -5.17 -13.87
C LEU A 132 -2.84 -3.76 -13.61
N ILE A 133 -1.96 -3.61 -12.63
CA ILE A 133 -1.43 -2.32 -12.19
C ILE A 133 0.09 -2.42 -12.13
N GLY A 134 0.79 -1.49 -12.76
CA GLY A 134 2.22 -1.27 -12.58
C GLY A 134 2.46 0.11 -12.00
N SER A 135 3.28 0.21 -10.96
CA SER A 135 3.48 1.44 -10.20
C SER A 135 4.95 1.76 -10.01
N TYR A 136 5.26 3.06 -10.03
CA TYR A 136 6.56 3.59 -9.66
C TYR A 136 6.37 4.78 -8.72
N ALA A 137 7.19 4.83 -7.68
CA ALA A 137 7.14 5.89 -6.70
C ALA A 137 8.56 6.36 -6.37
N ARG A 138 8.69 7.67 -6.19
CA ARG A 138 9.96 8.32 -5.88
C ARG A 138 9.88 9.33 -4.74
N THR A 139 10.89 9.35 -3.89
CA THR A 139 11.11 10.40 -2.90
C THR A 139 11.76 11.61 -3.58
N LEU A 140 11.10 12.75 -3.49
CA LEU A 140 11.55 14.03 -4.02
C LEU A 140 12.14 14.90 -2.89
N LYS A 141 12.69 16.06 -3.26
CA LYS A 141 13.18 17.04 -2.28
C LYS A 141 12.03 17.56 -1.41
N ASN A 142 12.40 18.19 -0.28
CA ASN A 142 11.46 18.87 0.63
C ASN A 142 10.38 17.98 1.22
N LYS A 143 10.70 16.70 1.51
CA LYS A 143 9.77 15.73 2.13
C LYS A 143 8.51 15.45 1.31
N LEU A 144 8.59 15.68 -0.01
CA LEU A 144 7.55 15.33 -0.96
C LEU A 144 7.87 13.93 -1.53
N ARG A 145 6.85 13.10 -1.62
CA ARG A 145 6.90 11.80 -2.30
C ARG A 145 5.88 11.85 -3.43
N ALA A 146 6.24 11.32 -4.58
CA ALA A 146 5.37 11.24 -5.74
C ALA A 146 5.32 9.81 -6.26
N GLY A 147 4.24 9.46 -6.95
CA GLY A 147 4.12 8.17 -7.61
C GLY A 147 3.10 8.20 -8.71
N ALA A 148 3.21 7.25 -9.63
CA ALA A 148 2.28 7.03 -10.71
C ALA A 148 2.04 5.53 -10.90
N SER A 149 0.84 5.20 -11.35
CA SER A 149 0.48 3.84 -11.76
C SER A 149 -0.09 3.83 -13.16
N PHE A 150 0.22 2.80 -13.92
CA PHE A 150 -0.47 2.45 -15.16
C PHE A 150 -1.37 1.24 -14.91
N LYS A 151 -2.56 1.23 -15.52
CA LYS A 151 -3.55 0.18 -15.37
C LYS A 151 -4.02 -0.34 -16.71
N ILE A 152 -4.13 -1.66 -16.80
CA ILE A 152 -4.84 -2.35 -17.88
C ILE A 152 -6.08 -2.96 -17.25
N ILE A 153 -7.25 -2.58 -17.77
CA ILE A 153 -8.56 -2.94 -17.22
C ILE A 153 -9.27 -3.76 -18.27
N ARG A 154 -9.86 -4.89 -17.87
CA ARG A 154 -10.69 -5.74 -18.71
C ARG A 154 -11.97 -6.08 -17.97
N GLU A 155 -13.09 -5.97 -18.67
CA GLU A 155 -14.42 -6.34 -18.18
C GLU A 155 -14.99 -7.39 -19.14
N ARG A 156 -15.65 -8.41 -18.61
CA ARG A 156 -16.34 -9.44 -19.38
C ARG A 156 -17.71 -9.69 -18.77
N ILE A 157 -18.74 -9.59 -19.59
CA ILE A 157 -20.10 -9.96 -19.23
C ILE A 157 -20.55 -10.97 -20.29
N GLU A 158 -20.81 -12.21 -19.87
CA GLU A 158 -21.17 -13.29 -20.78
C GLU A 158 -20.10 -13.50 -21.88
N SER A 159 -20.47 -13.29 -23.16
CA SER A 159 -19.62 -13.40 -24.35
C SER A 159 -18.92 -12.09 -24.70
N GLU A 160 -19.40 -10.96 -24.17
CA GLU A 160 -18.89 -9.65 -24.49
C GLU A 160 -17.72 -9.29 -23.57
N SER A 161 -16.71 -8.64 -24.14
CA SER A 161 -15.61 -8.10 -23.34
C SER A 161 -15.18 -6.73 -23.83
N GLY A 162 -14.58 -5.97 -22.92
CA GLY A 162 -14.06 -4.64 -23.14
C GLY A 162 -12.72 -4.47 -22.46
N GLN A 163 -11.89 -3.58 -23.00
CA GLN A 163 -10.60 -3.22 -22.43
C GLN A 163 -10.45 -1.71 -22.35
N ALA A 164 -9.81 -1.24 -21.28
CA ALA A 164 -9.45 0.15 -21.09
C ALA A 164 -8.06 0.29 -20.46
N PHE A 165 -7.49 1.48 -20.59
CA PHE A 165 -6.22 1.85 -19.98
C PHE A 165 -6.41 3.06 -19.09
N ALA A 166 -5.72 3.10 -17.95
CA ALA A 166 -5.78 4.24 -17.06
C ALA A 166 -4.44 4.53 -16.39
N ILE A 167 -4.33 5.76 -15.89
CA ILE A 167 -3.19 6.23 -15.10
C ILE A 167 -3.73 6.77 -13.77
N ASP A 168 -3.00 6.45 -12.70
CA ASP A 168 -3.13 7.12 -11.41
C ASP A 168 -1.89 7.97 -11.17
N ALA A 169 -2.08 9.12 -10.54
CA ALA A 169 -1.00 9.97 -10.05
C ALA A 169 -1.23 10.28 -8.57
N GLY A 170 -0.15 10.31 -7.81
CA GLY A 170 -0.21 10.49 -6.36
C GLY A 170 0.93 11.33 -5.83
N ALA A 171 0.65 12.03 -4.74
CA ALA A 171 1.64 12.76 -3.96
C ALA A 171 1.36 12.60 -2.46
N VAL A 172 2.43 12.56 -1.66
CA VAL A 172 2.36 12.65 -0.20
C VAL A 172 3.40 13.67 0.26
N TYR A 173 2.94 14.70 0.97
CA TYR A 173 3.78 15.72 1.59
C TYR A 173 3.85 15.49 3.10
N GLU A 174 5.06 15.23 3.61
CA GLU A 174 5.30 15.02 5.02
C GLU A 174 5.68 16.34 5.70
N ARG A 175 4.67 17.01 6.28
CA ARG A 175 4.86 18.29 6.98
C ARG A 175 5.72 18.13 8.23
N SER A 176 5.52 17.04 8.97
CA SER A 176 6.27 16.64 10.16
C SER A 176 6.27 15.11 10.30
N PRO A 177 7.08 14.52 11.19
CA PRO A 177 7.04 13.07 11.45
C PRO A 177 5.67 12.55 11.88
N ARG A 178 4.78 13.42 12.36
CA ARG A 178 3.43 13.06 12.79
C ARG A 178 2.34 13.45 11.81
N LEU A 179 2.58 14.34 10.86
CA LEU A 179 1.53 14.89 10.00
C LEU A 179 1.90 14.78 8.54
N LYS A 180 1.07 14.06 7.79
CA LYS A 180 1.17 13.89 6.34
C LYS A 180 -0.09 14.39 5.66
N PHE A 181 0.09 14.94 4.47
CA PHE A 181 -1.00 15.24 3.54
C PHE A 181 -0.81 14.44 2.27
N GLY A 182 -1.88 13.87 1.73
CA GLY A 182 -1.87 13.08 0.52
C GLY A 182 -2.85 13.64 -0.50
N ALA A 183 -2.54 13.50 -1.77
CA ALA A 183 -3.48 13.74 -2.86
C ALA A 183 -3.27 12.70 -3.96
N THR A 184 -4.35 12.29 -4.60
CA THR A 184 -4.29 11.34 -5.71
C THR A 184 -5.36 11.65 -6.76
N LEU A 185 -5.00 11.48 -8.03
CA LEU A 185 -5.91 11.37 -9.16
C LEU A 185 -5.98 9.89 -9.55
N ARG A 186 -7.19 9.33 -9.63
CA ARG A 186 -7.41 7.91 -9.94
C ARG A 186 -8.11 7.75 -11.28
N ASN A 187 -7.73 6.66 -11.96
CA ASN A 187 -8.38 6.10 -13.13
C ASN A 187 -8.50 7.06 -14.32
N LEU A 188 -7.59 8.04 -14.46
CA LEU A 188 -7.57 8.91 -15.63
C LEU A 188 -7.22 8.06 -16.86
N GLY A 189 -8.17 7.82 -17.74
CA GLY A 189 -8.01 6.80 -18.75
C GLY A 189 -9.00 6.85 -19.90
N THR A 190 -8.91 5.84 -20.76
CA THR A 190 -9.82 5.63 -21.87
C THR A 190 -11.19 5.18 -21.36
N GLY A 191 -12.23 5.31 -22.18
CA GLY A 191 -13.48 4.61 -21.91
C GLY A 191 -13.36 3.10 -22.12
N LEU A 192 -14.33 2.35 -21.60
CA LEU A 192 -14.50 0.91 -21.82
C LEU A 192 -15.82 0.67 -22.55
N ALA A 193 -15.76 0.03 -23.71
CA ALA A 193 -16.92 -0.44 -24.46
C ALA A 193 -16.96 -1.98 -24.39
N LEU A 194 -18.15 -2.53 -24.19
CA LEU A 194 -18.39 -3.97 -24.27
C LEU A 194 -18.87 -4.32 -25.68
N GLY A 195 -18.19 -5.28 -26.31
CA GLY A 195 -18.56 -5.78 -27.63
C GLY A 195 -18.23 -4.84 -28.79
N GLU A 196 -18.37 -5.35 -30.01
CA GLU A 196 -18.15 -4.58 -31.23
C GLU A 196 -19.23 -3.50 -31.41
N GLY A 197 -18.82 -2.24 -31.61
CA GLY A 197 -19.74 -1.12 -31.79
C GLY A 197 -20.36 -0.57 -30.50
N GLY A 198 -19.96 -1.07 -29.32
CA GLY A 198 -20.39 -0.52 -28.03
C GLY A 198 -19.92 0.93 -27.82
N THR A 199 -20.75 1.75 -27.17
CA THR A 199 -20.35 3.13 -26.82
C THR A 199 -19.42 3.08 -25.60
N PRO A 200 -18.20 3.67 -25.66
CA PRO A 200 -17.29 3.63 -24.51
C PRO A 200 -17.84 4.41 -23.31
N GLY A 201 -18.11 3.71 -22.21
CA GLY A 201 -18.40 4.34 -20.92
C GLY A 201 -17.12 4.80 -20.23
N GLY A 202 -17.17 5.94 -19.54
CA GLY A 202 -16.00 6.47 -18.83
C GLY A 202 -15.59 5.58 -17.66
N LEU A 203 -14.31 5.61 -17.26
CA LEU A 203 -13.87 4.96 -16.02
C LEU A 203 -14.27 5.81 -14.79
N PRO A 204 -14.36 5.20 -13.58
CA PRO A 204 -14.67 5.90 -12.34
C PRO A 204 -13.48 6.77 -11.91
N MET A 205 -13.31 7.88 -12.62
CA MET A 205 -12.28 8.88 -12.38
C MET A 205 -12.61 9.69 -11.13
N GLY A 206 -11.58 10.08 -10.40
CA GLY A 206 -11.80 10.96 -9.26
C GLY A 206 -10.52 11.46 -8.62
N LEU A 207 -10.68 12.52 -7.85
CA LEU A 207 -9.64 13.07 -6.99
C LEU A 207 -9.86 12.62 -5.56
N ARG A 208 -8.77 12.37 -4.85
CA ARG A 208 -8.76 12.22 -3.39
C ARG A 208 -7.73 13.13 -2.77
N ALA A 209 -8.07 13.69 -1.62
CA ALA A 209 -7.15 14.45 -0.78
C ALA A 209 -7.32 14.00 0.66
N GLY A 210 -6.22 13.83 1.39
CA GLY A 210 -6.26 13.25 2.72
C GLY A 210 -5.23 13.82 3.67
N ALA A 211 -5.45 13.61 4.96
CA ALA A 211 -4.53 13.91 6.04
C ALA A 211 -4.35 12.69 6.94
N ALA A 212 -3.15 12.49 7.44
CA ALA A 212 -2.81 11.45 8.40
C ALA A 212 -2.03 12.07 9.57
N LEU A 213 -2.54 11.91 10.78
CA LEU A 213 -2.00 12.43 12.03
C LEU A 213 -1.67 11.28 13.00
N GLN A 214 -0.37 11.09 13.24
CA GLN A 214 0.13 10.23 14.31
C GLN A 214 -0.02 10.98 15.65
N TYR A 215 -1.18 10.83 16.29
CA TYR A 215 -1.52 11.54 17.52
C TYR A 215 -0.63 11.12 18.70
N SER A 216 -0.41 9.80 18.85
CA SER A 216 0.52 9.20 19.82
C SER A 216 1.39 8.15 19.12
N LYS A 217 2.26 7.43 19.85
CA LYS A 217 3.06 6.34 19.27
C LYS A 217 2.19 5.19 18.74
N ASP A 218 0.98 5.06 19.27
CA ASP A 218 0.11 3.91 19.04
C ASP A 218 -1.18 4.31 18.31
N LEU A 219 -1.54 5.60 18.27
CA LEU A 219 -2.78 6.07 17.63
C LEU A 219 -2.51 6.91 16.38
N LEU A 220 -3.00 6.41 15.24
CA LEU A 220 -3.06 7.10 13.96
C LEU A 220 -4.51 7.51 13.67
N LEU A 221 -4.71 8.76 13.27
CA LEU A 221 -5.99 9.30 12.81
C LEU A 221 -5.87 9.74 11.36
N THR A 222 -6.90 9.48 10.56
CA THR A 222 -6.92 9.81 9.13
C THR A 222 -8.24 10.44 8.72
N SER A 223 -8.19 11.27 7.68
CA SER A 223 -9.36 11.86 7.05
C SER A 223 -9.13 12.03 5.56
N ASP A 224 -10.08 11.64 4.71
CA ASP A 224 -10.02 11.83 3.27
C ASP A 224 -11.30 12.50 2.74
N LEU A 225 -11.10 13.33 1.71
CA LEU A 225 -12.11 13.87 0.81
C LEU A 225 -12.03 13.10 -0.51
N SER A 226 -13.12 12.49 -0.94
CA SER A 226 -13.25 11.80 -2.21
C SER A 226 -14.17 12.58 -3.14
N LEU A 227 -13.64 12.94 -4.31
CA LEU A 227 -14.29 13.70 -5.38
C LEU A 227 -14.32 12.85 -6.65
N PRO A 228 -15.18 11.83 -6.74
CA PRO A 228 -15.45 11.16 -8.00
C PRO A 228 -16.09 12.14 -8.99
N PHE A 229 -15.81 11.98 -10.29
CA PHE A 229 -16.29 12.89 -11.34
C PHE A 229 -17.67 12.49 -11.92
N ASP A 230 -18.21 11.40 -11.43
CA ASP A 230 -19.40 10.70 -11.92
C ASP A 230 -20.25 10.16 -10.75
N ASP A 231 -19.99 10.63 -9.54
CA ASP A 231 -20.67 10.23 -8.31
C ASP A 231 -20.57 11.38 -7.30
N SER A 232 -21.21 11.21 -6.14
CA SER A 232 -21.25 12.18 -5.07
C SER A 232 -19.94 12.30 -4.28
N LEU A 233 -19.74 13.47 -3.69
CA LEU A 233 -18.68 13.75 -2.73
C LEU A 233 -18.74 12.76 -1.55
N GLY A 234 -17.60 12.15 -1.21
CA GLY A 234 -17.44 11.32 -0.02
C GLY A 234 -16.50 11.95 1.00
N LEU A 235 -16.89 11.95 2.27
CA LEU A 235 -16.00 12.18 3.40
C LEU A 235 -15.70 10.86 4.08
N HIS A 236 -14.45 10.67 4.47
CA HIS A 236 -13.95 9.46 5.10
C HIS A 236 -13.10 9.83 6.31
N PHE A 237 -13.26 9.09 7.40
CA PHE A 237 -12.46 9.23 8.62
C PHE A 237 -12.03 7.85 9.10
N GLY A 238 -10.82 7.75 9.61
CA GLY A 238 -10.25 6.47 10.05
C GLY A 238 -9.40 6.62 11.31
N GLY A 239 -9.34 5.54 12.07
CA GLY A 239 -8.47 5.41 13.24
C GLY A 239 -7.79 4.04 13.25
N GLU A 240 -6.51 4.02 13.60
CA GLU A 240 -5.74 2.80 13.86
C GLU A 240 -5.05 2.93 15.22
N TYR A 241 -5.36 2.01 16.12
CA TYR A 241 -4.76 1.92 17.45
C TYR A 241 -3.94 0.64 17.56
N ILE A 242 -2.64 0.78 17.78
CA ILE A 242 -1.72 -0.34 18.03
C ILE A 242 -1.81 -0.74 19.49
N TYR A 243 -2.48 -1.85 19.75
CA TYR A 243 -2.54 -2.44 21.08
C TYR A 243 -1.26 -3.24 21.34
N PRO A 244 -0.55 -3.02 22.46
CA PRO A 244 0.58 -3.85 22.85
C PRO A 244 0.07 -5.27 23.12
N ALA A 245 0.35 -6.19 22.20
CA ALA A 245 -0.15 -7.54 22.30
C ALA A 245 0.49 -8.28 23.50
N PRO A 246 -0.26 -9.16 24.18
CA PRO A 246 0.28 -9.97 25.28
C PRO A 246 1.35 -10.97 24.81
N VAL A 247 1.41 -11.26 23.50
CA VAL A 247 2.39 -12.15 22.89
C VAL A 247 3.62 -11.37 22.45
N LYS A 248 4.80 -11.74 22.97
CA LYS A 248 6.07 -11.10 22.63
C LYS A 248 6.35 -11.18 21.12
N GLY A 249 6.54 -10.02 20.49
CA GLY A 249 6.83 -9.91 19.06
C GLY A 249 5.60 -9.84 18.16
N ALA A 250 4.39 -9.96 18.71
CA ALA A 250 3.15 -9.68 18.00
C ALA A 250 2.75 -8.21 18.18
N ARG A 251 2.17 -7.62 17.12
CA ARG A 251 1.53 -6.30 17.15
C ARG A 251 0.07 -6.49 16.79
N LEU A 252 -0.83 -6.04 17.66
CA LEU A 252 -2.25 -6.00 17.39
C LEU A 252 -2.63 -4.57 16.98
N ALA A 253 -3.39 -4.43 15.92
CA ALA A 253 -3.97 -3.17 15.47
C ALA A 253 -5.49 -3.29 15.55
N LEU A 254 -6.15 -2.34 16.20
CA LEU A 254 -7.60 -2.17 16.19
C LEU A 254 -7.93 -0.97 15.32
N ARG A 255 -8.94 -1.11 14.47
CA ARG A 255 -9.28 -0.10 13.47
C ARG A 255 -10.77 0.16 13.42
N ALA A 256 -11.10 1.42 13.22
CA ALA A 256 -12.46 1.87 13.00
C ALA A 256 -12.48 2.98 11.94
N GLY A 257 -13.59 3.08 11.23
CA GLY A 257 -13.74 4.01 10.13
C GLY A 257 -15.17 4.48 9.96
N PHE A 258 -15.31 5.65 9.34
CA PHE A 258 -16.57 6.28 9.02
C PHE A 258 -16.54 6.85 7.59
N LYS A 259 -17.55 6.56 6.76
CA LYS A 259 -17.68 7.06 5.38
C LYS A 259 -19.10 7.59 5.10
N THR A 260 -19.22 8.76 4.50
CA THR A 260 -20.54 9.43 4.36
C THR A 260 -21.31 9.03 3.11
N ALA A 261 -20.64 8.63 2.03
CA ALA A 261 -21.26 8.48 0.71
C ALA A 261 -22.43 7.48 0.72
N ALA A 262 -22.28 6.34 1.41
CA ALA A 262 -23.30 5.29 1.45
C ALA A 262 -24.46 5.58 2.42
N MET A 263 -24.30 6.53 3.35
CA MET A 263 -25.20 6.72 4.49
C MET A 263 -26.61 7.15 4.08
N GLY A 264 -26.72 7.98 3.03
CA GLY A 264 -28.00 8.54 2.60
C GLY A 264 -28.96 7.53 1.97
N TYR A 265 -28.46 6.42 1.44
CA TYR A 265 -29.27 5.44 0.71
C TYR A 265 -29.15 3.99 1.22
N LEU A 266 -28.11 3.65 2.00
CA LEU A 266 -27.96 2.32 2.65
C LEU A 266 -28.11 2.37 4.18
N GLY A 267 -28.43 3.54 4.73
CA GLY A 267 -28.66 3.75 6.15
C GLY A 267 -27.40 4.02 6.98
N ALA A 268 -27.60 4.42 8.24
CA ALA A 268 -26.51 4.88 9.11
C ALA A 268 -25.40 3.84 9.33
N MET A 269 -25.75 2.55 9.38
CA MET A 269 -24.80 1.47 9.62
C MET A 269 -23.81 1.28 8.47
N SER A 270 -24.16 1.66 7.23
CA SER A 270 -23.25 1.55 6.09
C SER A 270 -22.09 2.55 6.13
N ALA A 271 -22.18 3.53 7.04
CA ALA A 271 -21.11 4.49 7.25
C ALA A 271 -19.97 3.90 8.06
N ILE A 272 -20.20 2.86 8.87
CA ILE A 272 -19.21 2.36 9.83
C ILE A 272 -18.40 1.22 9.23
N SER A 273 -17.11 1.20 9.52
CA SER A 273 -16.22 0.07 9.24
C SER A 273 -15.42 -0.26 10.49
N LEU A 274 -15.21 -1.56 10.74
CA LEU A 274 -14.41 -2.06 11.85
C LEU A 274 -13.40 -3.07 11.33
N GLY A 275 -12.29 -3.22 12.04
CA GLY A 275 -11.34 -4.26 11.71
C GLY A 275 -10.21 -4.39 12.70
N PHE A 276 -9.43 -5.43 12.51
CA PHE A 276 -8.23 -5.67 13.30
C PHE A 276 -7.11 -6.19 12.41
N GLY A 277 -5.89 -6.13 12.94
CA GLY A 277 -4.69 -6.62 12.28
C GLY A 277 -3.76 -7.26 13.27
N VAL A 278 -3.19 -8.42 12.92
CA VAL A 278 -2.16 -9.07 13.71
C VAL A 278 -0.90 -9.16 12.86
N GLU A 279 0.20 -8.63 13.36
CA GLU A 279 1.49 -8.70 12.69
C GLU A 279 2.53 -9.36 13.59
N THR A 280 3.22 -10.37 13.06
CA THR A 280 4.26 -11.14 13.74
C THR A 280 5.47 -11.28 12.80
N GLY A 281 6.47 -10.42 12.98
CA GLY A 281 7.69 -10.43 12.16
C GLY A 281 7.41 -10.20 10.67
N ALA A 282 7.56 -11.25 9.86
CA ALA A 282 7.36 -11.22 8.41
C ALA A 282 5.88 -11.39 7.98
N LEU A 283 5.02 -11.85 8.88
CA LEU A 283 3.63 -12.17 8.57
C LEU A 283 2.68 -11.13 9.14
N GLY A 284 1.69 -10.71 8.36
CA GLY A 284 0.59 -9.88 8.81
C GLY A 284 -0.74 -10.44 8.31
N VAL A 285 -1.77 -10.38 9.13
CA VAL A 285 -3.15 -10.70 8.74
C VAL A 285 -4.04 -9.55 9.17
N ASP A 286 -4.78 -8.98 8.25
CA ASP A 286 -5.77 -7.95 8.52
C ASP A 286 -7.17 -8.46 8.15
N TYR A 287 -8.16 -8.08 8.95
CA TYR A 287 -9.57 -8.36 8.70
C TYR A 287 -10.39 -7.08 8.85
N ALA A 288 -11.38 -6.90 7.98
CA ALA A 288 -12.32 -5.80 8.04
C ALA A 288 -13.76 -6.25 7.80
N LEU A 289 -14.67 -5.57 8.48
CA LEU A 289 -16.11 -5.74 8.41
C LEU A 289 -16.73 -4.38 8.08
N SER A 290 -17.55 -4.33 7.03
CA SER A 290 -18.35 -3.14 6.71
C SER A 290 -19.79 -3.55 6.41
N PRO A 291 -20.77 -3.08 7.20
CA PRO A 291 -22.19 -3.24 6.88
C PRO A 291 -22.58 -2.41 5.66
N TYR A 292 -23.61 -2.84 4.93
CA TYR A 292 -24.18 -2.15 3.76
C TYR A 292 -25.72 -2.11 3.83
N GLY A 293 -26.28 -2.09 5.04
CA GLY A 293 -27.73 -2.10 5.26
C GLY A 293 -28.37 -3.38 4.74
N ASP A 294 -29.45 -3.23 3.97
CA ASP A 294 -30.22 -4.35 3.41
C ASP A 294 -29.43 -5.19 2.39
N LEU A 295 -28.33 -4.66 1.85
CA LEU A 295 -27.44 -5.40 0.96
C LEU A 295 -26.57 -6.42 1.71
N GLY A 296 -26.55 -6.37 3.05
CA GLY A 296 -25.81 -7.30 3.90
C GLY A 296 -24.49 -6.72 4.41
N MET A 297 -23.53 -7.60 4.69
CA MET A 297 -22.23 -7.26 5.25
C MET A 297 -21.11 -7.71 4.32
N THR A 298 -20.07 -6.89 4.25
CA THR A 298 -18.86 -7.23 3.49
C THR A 298 -17.74 -7.61 4.44
N HIS A 299 -17.00 -8.63 4.06
CA HIS A 299 -15.90 -9.20 4.83
C HIS A 299 -14.65 -9.13 3.97
N ARG A 300 -13.58 -8.51 4.47
CA ARG A 300 -12.30 -8.45 3.77
C ARG A 300 -11.20 -9.06 4.61
N LEU A 301 -10.45 -9.98 4.02
CA LEU A 301 -9.27 -10.59 4.60
C LEU A 301 -8.05 -10.19 3.77
N SER A 302 -6.95 -9.83 4.41
CA SER A 302 -5.69 -9.56 3.74
C SER A 302 -4.53 -10.25 4.46
N LEU A 303 -3.76 -11.02 3.71
CA LEU A 303 -2.51 -11.62 4.12
C LEU A 303 -1.35 -10.76 3.60
N LYS A 304 -0.49 -10.31 4.50
CA LYS A 304 0.72 -9.56 4.17
C LYS A 304 1.97 -10.36 4.50
N LEU A 305 2.90 -10.39 3.54
CA LEU A 305 4.21 -10.99 3.69
C LEU A 305 5.27 -9.90 3.53
N LYS A 306 6.14 -9.76 4.51
CA LYS A 306 7.26 -8.84 4.53
C LYS A 306 8.55 -9.64 4.52
N PHE A 307 9.30 -9.52 3.43
CA PHE A 307 10.59 -10.17 3.30
C PHE A 307 11.66 -9.14 3.59
N ASP A 308 12.62 -9.51 4.42
CA ASP A 308 13.87 -8.76 4.50
C ASP A 308 14.46 -8.71 3.08
N SER A 309 14.81 -7.50 2.63
CA SER A 309 14.92 -7.20 1.19
C SER A 309 15.93 -8.10 0.48
N LEU A 310 15.58 -8.58 -0.72
CA LEU A 310 16.47 -9.33 -1.61
C LEU A 310 17.43 -8.43 -2.42
N THR A 311 17.48 -7.11 -2.14
CA THR A 311 18.44 -6.07 -2.63
C THR A 311 17.90 -4.70 -2.19
N ALA A 312 18.66 -3.67 -1.81
CA ALA A 312 20.06 -3.51 -1.48
C ALA A 312 20.14 -3.07 -0.01
N GLY A 313 21.10 -3.61 0.75
CA GLY A 313 21.45 -3.04 2.04
C GLY A 313 21.80 -1.57 1.86
N ASN A 314 21.86 -0.81 2.95
CA ASN A 314 22.58 0.46 2.89
C ASN A 314 24.06 0.11 2.66
N ASP A 315 24.42 -0.10 1.39
CA ASP A 315 25.74 -0.46 0.94
C ASP A 315 26.71 0.70 1.14
N GLN A 316 26.36 1.77 1.87
CA GLN A 316 27.20 2.93 2.08
C GLN A 316 27.24 3.36 3.55
N ILE A 317 28.46 3.42 4.11
CA ILE A 317 28.77 3.96 5.44
C ILE A 317 29.47 5.31 5.22
N THR A 318 28.92 6.38 5.79
CA THR A 318 29.59 7.68 5.84
C THR A 318 30.42 7.77 7.11
N VAL A 319 31.74 7.93 6.96
CA VAL A 319 32.68 8.11 8.06
C VAL A 319 33.22 9.54 8.00
N GLU A 320 33.18 10.26 9.11
CA GLU A 320 33.88 11.53 9.24
C GLU A 320 35.32 11.27 9.70
N ARG A 321 36.29 11.66 8.87
CA ARG A 321 37.72 11.56 9.21
C ARG A 321 38.38 12.90 8.88
N GLY A 322 38.93 13.57 9.90
CA GLY A 322 39.63 14.84 9.71
C GLY A 322 38.76 15.99 9.16
N GLY A 323 37.46 16.00 9.45
CA GLY A 323 36.54 17.04 8.98
C GLY A 323 35.97 16.82 7.56
N GLN A 324 36.34 15.74 6.87
CA GLN A 324 35.74 15.35 5.59
C GLN A 324 34.81 14.14 5.78
N LYS A 325 33.61 14.23 5.19
CA LYS A 325 32.66 13.12 5.09
C LYS A 325 33.03 12.23 3.91
N VAL A 326 33.49 11.02 4.20
CA VAL A 326 33.80 10.02 3.16
C VAL A 326 32.75 8.94 3.20
N THR A 327 32.06 8.74 2.07
CA THR A 327 31.07 7.66 1.91
C THR A 327 31.73 6.47 1.24
N ARG A 328 31.72 5.30 1.89
CA ARG A 328 32.36 4.06 1.41
C ARG A 328 31.39 2.90 1.44
N ALA A 329 31.67 1.84 0.67
CA ALA A 329 30.74 0.72 0.66
C ALA A 329 30.72 -0.03 2.01
N ALA A 330 29.55 -0.44 2.50
CA ALA A 330 29.44 -1.16 3.77
C ALA A 330 30.22 -2.49 3.76
N ALA A 331 30.28 -3.15 2.59
CA ALA A 331 31.09 -4.34 2.36
C ALA A 331 32.60 -4.06 2.45
N ASP A 332 33.08 -2.94 1.90
CA ASP A 332 34.50 -2.56 1.98
C ASP A 332 34.91 -2.28 3.43
N VAL A 333 34.07 -1.54 4.15
CA VAL A 333 34.32 -1.23 5.57
C VAL A 333 34.25 -2.49 6.42
N TYR A 334 33.38 -3.46 6.09
CA TYR A 334 33.35 -4.76 6.74
C TYR A 334 34.65 -5.54 6.50
N ALA A 335 35.13 -5.61 5.25
CA ALA A 335 36.38 -6.28 4.91
C ALA A 335 37.57 -5.69 5.67
N GLU A 336 37.68 -4.35 5.70
CA GLU A 336 38.71 -3.64 6.48
C GLU A 336 38.58 -3.89 7.99
N THR A 337 37.35 -3.90 8.52
CA THR A 337 37.11 -4.19 9.94
C THR A 337 37.52 -5.62 10.29
N LEU A 338 37.29 -6.58 9.40
CA LEU A 338 37.67 -7.97 9.60
C LEU A 338 39.20 -8.16 9.52
N GLN A 339 39.87 -7.44 8.60
CA GLN A 339 41.33 -7.42 8.53
C GLN A 339 41.96 -6.80 9.77
N TRP A 340 41.43 -5.66 10.23
CA TRP A 340 41.84 -5.04 11.50
C TRP A 340 41.65 -5.98 12.68
N PHE A 341 40.52 -6.70 12.74
CA PHE A 341 40.26 -7.68 13.79
C PHE A 341 41.29 -8.81 13.77
N LYS A 342 41.57 -9.40 12.60
CA LYS A 342 42.59 -10.46 12.45
C LYS A 342 43.97 -9.98 12.91
N ALA A 343 44.40 -8.81 12.43
CA ALA A 343 45.67 -8.21 12.82
C ALA A 343 45.75 -7.95 14.33
N ARG A 344 44.67 -7.45 14.93
CA ARG A 344 44.60 -7.17 16.38
C ARG A 344 44.64 -8.44 17.23
N VAL A 345 44.01 -9.53 16.77
CA VAL A 345 44.10 -10.84 17.44
C VAL A 345 45.55 -11.33 17.49
N GLU A 346 46.30 -11.15 16.40
CA GLU A 346 47.69 -11.56 16.30
C GLU A 346 48.63 -10.67 17.13
N THR A 347 48.45 -9.34 17.08
CA THR A 347 49.34 -8.39 17.75
C THR A 347 49.08 -8.27 19.25
N GLU A 348 47.82 -8.24 19.68
CA GLU A 348 47.43 -8.02 21.08
C GLU A 348 47.14 -9.34 21.84
N LYS A 349 47.26 -10.51 21.19
CA LYS A 349 46.98 -11.83 21.78
C LYS A 349 45.64 -11.91 22.53
N LEU A 350 44.58 -11.37 21.93
CA LEU A 350 43.25 -11.24 22.54
C LEU A 350 42.72 -12.56 23.12
N GLY A 351 42.09 -12.49 24.30
CA GLY A 351 41.46 -13.65 24.95
C GLY A 351 40.26 -14.19 24.16
N LYS A 352 39.85 -15.45 24.41
CA LYS A 352 38.71 -16.08 23.72
C LYS A 352 37.40 -15.28 23.89
N ALA A 353 37.11 -14.85 25.11
CA ALA A 353 35.90 -14.07 25.43
C ALA A 353 35.87 -12.69 24.75
N GLU A 354 37.02 -12.02 24.65
CA GLU A 354 37.13 -10.72 23.97
C GLU A 354 36.95 -10.86 22.46
N ARG A 355 37.55 -11.90 21.86
CA ARG A 355 37.36 -12.24 20.45
C ARG A 355 35.89 -12.48 20.11
N GLU A 356 35.20 -13.29 20.92
CA GLU A 356 33.77 -13.56 20.72
C GLU A 356 32.93 -12.29 20.85
N THR A 357 33.24 -11.43 21.83
CA THR A 357 32.53 -10.16 22.04
C THR A 357 32.70 -9.21 20.87
N LEU A 358 33.91 -9.08 20.34
CA LEU A 358 34.20 -8.25 19.17
C LEU A 358 33.53 -8.79 17.91
N LEU A 359 33.62 -10.10 17.66
CA LEU A 359 32.95 -10.74 16.51
C LEU A 359 31.43 -10.58 16.59
N LYS A 360 30.81 -10.74 17.76
CA LYS A 360 29.37 -10.50 17.96
C LYS A 360 28.99 -9.06 17.61
N ARG A 361 29.77 -8.06 18.04
CA ARG A 361 29.55 -6.64 17.70
C ARG A 361 29.72 -6.36 16.21
N ILE A 362 30.72 -6.96 15.56
CA ILE A 362 30.93 -6.84 14.10
C ILE A 362 29.73 -7.43 13.36
N ILE A 363 29.30 -8.65 13.72
CA ILE A 363 28.15 -9.32 13.11
C ILE A 363 26.89 -8.47 13.28
N GLU A 364 26.60 -8.00 14.50
CA GLU A 364 25.42 -7.18 14.79
C GLU A 364 25.41 -5.90 13.95
N LYS A 365 26.54 -5.17 13.92
CA LYS A 365 26.65 -3.88 13.23
C LYS A 365 26.53 -4.01 11.71
N PHE A 366 27.16 -5.02 11.10
CA PHE A 366 27.19 -5.17 9.64
C PHE A 366 26.01 -5.97 9.08
N SER A 367 25.44 -6.90 9.85
CA SER A 367 24.18 -7.56 9.47
C SER A 367 23.01 -6.58 9.45
N ALA A 368 22.98 -5.60 10.37
CA ALA A 368 22.01 -4.51 10.35
C ALA A 368 22.12 -3.60 9.10
N LEU A 369 23.25 -3.63 8.40
CA LEU A 369 23.50 -2.90 7.16
C LEU A 369 23.28 -3.74 5.89
N GLY A 370 22.95 -5.03 6.03
CA GLY A 370 22.72 -5.93 4.91
C GLY A 370 23.99 -6.53 4.29
N VAL A 371 25.13 -6.46 4.98
CA VAL A 371 26.40 -7.05 4.52
C VAL A 371 26.43 -8.56 4.84
N ASP A 372 26.99 -9.36 3.93
CA ASP A 372 27.26 -10.79 4.20
C ASP A 372 28.34 -10.96 5.27
N VAL A 373 27.92 -11.40 6.46
CA VAL A 373 28.76 -11.62 7.64
C VAL A 373 29.12 -13.09 7.86
N SER A 374 29.00 -13.94 6.83
CA SER A 374 29.26 -15.38 6.92
C SER A 374 30.66 -15.72 7.40
N GLU A 375 31.67 -14.93 7.03
CA GLU A 375 33.05 -15.13 7.49
C GLU A 375 33.23 -14.87 9.00
N ALA A 376 32.66 -13.78 9.52
CA ALA A 376 32.68 -13.48 10.95
C ALA A 376 31.92 -14.55 11.76
N ARG A 377 30.78 -15.05 11.24
CA ARG A 377 30.03 -16.15 11.85
C ARG A 377 30.83 -17.45 11.89
N ARG A 378 31.59 -17.76 10.83
CA ARG A 378 32.49 -18.92 10.80
C ARG A 378 33.60 -18.82 11.83
N GLN A 379 34.19 -17.63 12.01
CA GLN A 379 35.21 -17.39 13.04
C GLN A 379 34.64 -17.44 14.46
N LEU A 380 33.37 -17.06 14.65
CA LEU A 380 32.68 -17.16 15.94
C LEU A 380 32.30 -18.62 16.28
N GLY A 381 31.87 -19.40 15.28
CA GLY A 381 31.47 -20.81 15.43
C GLY A 381 32.62 -21.82 15.32
N GLY A 382 33.83 -21.39 14.97
CA GLY A 382 35.01 -22.25 14.78
C GLY A 382 35.70 -22.72 16.07
N GLY A 383 35.09 -22.50 17.23
CA GLY A 383 35.45 -23.21 18.46
C GLY A 383 34.65 -24.51 18.54
N ASP A 384 35.29 -25.62 18.20
CA ASP A 384 34.83 -27.02 18.28
C ASP A 384 34.04 -27.56 17.08
N ALA A 385 34.80 -28.01 16.07
CA ALA A 385 34.47 -29.23 15.33
C ALA A 385 35.75 -30.08 15.21
N PRO A 386 35.83 -31.29 15.80
CA PRO A 386 36.98 -32.16 15.64
C PRO A 386 37.04 -32.68 14.20
N ALA A 387 38.25 -32.76 13.66
CA ALA A 387 38.49 -33.40 12.39
C ALA A 387 38.06 -34.87 12.45
N ARG A 388 37.09 -35.26 11.62
CA ARG A 388 36.99 -36.59 10.98
C ARG A 388 36.30 -36.45 9.63
#